data_AF-A0A8H6C4W6-F1
#
_entry.id   AF-A0A8H6C4W6-F1
#
_cell.length_a   1.000
_cell.length_b   1.000
_cell.length_c   1.000
_cell.angle_alpha   90.00
_cell.angle_beta   90.00
_cell.angle_gamma   90.00
#
_symmetry.space_group_name_H-M   'P 1'
#
loop_
_entity.id
_entity.type
_entity.pdbx_description
1 polymer ?
#
loop_
_entity_poly.entity_id
_entity_poly.type
_entity_poly.pdbx_seq_one_letter_code
_entity_poly.pdbx_strand_id
1 'polypeptide(L)'
;MAQEMQTDPELVFPEGWDESERLLINNFFELRVPKVAKTTCSASECREFAQTLMQGKKIVLVNNQGFHSYTLACPESNHIIQFRLKELCTKFIDEAKEIYGHLVSRVVHHSGFTLPVYTIDIVPGVAHYWQEPSRDHFPLERELNTIIDLAQFIARSSHFPHPPIECKDSSRTKRARATFERLEQNSSLKEIAPDIYAEVTSVTPKLHLLQDLPLVLTHTDLVGLNIFVDRITGGITGVIDFDDAQIEALGMNIVTLYEWFVGNMEDGHWSPYDMPAGNKYGGKNVGQVLEAAFWDAFWDNTSPDLKKEDTKEALSVALRVGVVNRYIVDVGMLDEVDLENGRGDDRSLDYAKGILFHLRDSGL
;
A
#
# COMPACT_ATOMS: atom_id res chain seq x y z
N MET A 1 -2.72 -8.32 4.52
CA MET A 1 -1.75 -8.03 5.59
C MET A 1 -1.79 -9.11 6.66
N ALA A 2 -0.74 -9.94 6.72
CA ALA A 2 -0.39 -10.78 7.87
C ALA A 2 1.01 -11.36 7.59
N GLN A 3 1.99 -11.06 8.45
CA GLN A 3 3.14 -11.88 8.82
C GLN A 3 4.12 -11.01 9.59
N GLU A 4 4.03 -11.00 10.91
CA GLU A 4 5.26 -10.93 11.68
C GLU A 4 5.23 -12.11 12.63
N MET A 5 6.07 -13.09 12.30
CA MET A 5 6.47 -14.09 13.26
C MET A 5 7.57 -13.49 14.11
N GLN A 6 7.40 -13.58 15.43
CA GLN A 6 8.47 -13.45 16.41
C GLN A 6 9.73 -14.18 15.92
N THR A 7 10.64 -13.42 15.31
CA THR A 7 12.05 -13.78 15.23
C THR A 7 12.92 -12.77 15.95
N ASP A 8 12.36 -11.59 16.27
CA ASP A 8 13.06 -10.57 17.02
C ASP A 8 12.39 -10.31 18.37
N PRO A 9 12.95 -10.82 19.48
CA PRO A 9 12.49 -10.49 20.83
C PRO A 9 12.67 -9.00 21.20
N GLU A 10 13.30 -8.19 20.34
CA GLU A 10 13.47 -6.74 20.51
C GLU A 10 12.39 -5.89 19.84
N LEU A 11 11.42 -6.49 19.12
CA LEU A 11 10.34 -5.73 18.50
C LEU A 11 9.33 -5.29 19.57
N VAL A 12 9.19 -3.98 19.76
CA VAL A 12 8.28 -3.37 20.76
C VAL A 12 7.01 -2.95 20.05
N PHE A 13 5.89 -3.60 20.36
CA PHE A 13 4.58 -3.18 19.87
C PHE A 13 4.04 -1.99 20.68
N PRO A 14 3.21 -1.12 20.07
CA PRO A 14 2.52 -0.05 20.79
C PRO A 14 1.65 -0.58 21.95
N GLU A 15 1.48 0.25 22.98
CA GLU A 15 0.58 -0.07 24.10
C GLU A 15 -0.86 -0.27 23.60
N GLY A 16 -1.54 -1.33 24.06
CA GLY A 16 -2.90 -1.67 23.64
C GLY A 16 -3.02 -2.44 22.32
N TRP A 17 -1.91 -2.73 21.64
CA TRP A 17 -1.89 -3.50 20.38
C TRP A 17 -2.62 -4.85 20.51
N ASP A 18 -2.33 -5.62 21.56
CA ASP A 18 -2.98 -6.90 21.83
C ASP A 18 -4.51 -6.80 21.99
N GLU A 19 -5.02 -5.68 22.51
CA GLU A 19 -6.46 -5.45 22.66
C GLU A 19 -7.12 -5.15 21.31
N SER A 20 -6.48 -4.30 20.50
CA SER A 20 -6.91 -4.03 19.12
C SER A 20 -7.01 -5.32 18.29
N GLU A 21 -5.99 -6.18 18.37
CA GLU A 21 -5.95 -7.46 17.66
C GLU A 21 -7.08 -8.41 18.11
N ARG A 22 -7.38 -8.45 19.41
CA ARG A 22 -8.52 -9.22 19.93
C ARG A 22 -9.85 -8.67 19.44
N LEU A 23 -10.01 -7.35 19.38
CA LEU A 23 -11.20 -6.71 18.83
C LEU A 23 -11.37 -7.03 17.34
N LEU A 24 -10.28 -7.05 16.56
CA LEU A 24 -10.32 -7.45 15.15
C LEU A 24 -10.78 -8.90 14.98
N ILE A 25 -10.25 -9.82 15.79
CA ILE A 25 -10.67 -11.23 15.79
C ILE A 25 -12.15 -11.36 16.15
N ASN A 26 -12.60 -10.70 17.22
CA ASN A 26 -14.00 -10.76 17.63
C ASN A 26 -14.92 -10.18 16.55
N ASN A 27 -14.59 -9.02 16.00
CA ASN A 27 -15.34 -8.41 14.90
C ASN A 27 -15.40 -9.30 13.66
N PHE A 28 -14.31 -10.00 13.34
CA PHE A 28 -14.28 -10.96 12.24
C PHE A 28 -15.35 -12.05 12.43
N PHE A 29 -15.35 -12.74 13.57
CA PHE A 29 -16.25 -13.86 13.81
C PHE A 29 -17.69 -13.45 14.16
N GLU A 30 -17.88 -12.38 14.94
CA GLU A 30 -19.20 -11.99 15.44
C GLU A 30 -19.98 -11.10 14.46
N LEU A 31 -19.29 -10.24 13.71
CA LEU A 31 -19.96 -9.24 12.86
C LEU A 31 -19.86 -9.55 11.36
N ARG A 32 -18.80 -10.23 10.91
CA ARG A 32 -18.51 -10.35 9.47
C ARG A 32 -18.75 -11.73 8.92
N VAL A 33 -18.26 -12.78 9.57
CA VAL A 33 -18.53 -14.16 9.18
C VAL A 33 -20.04 -14.41 9.00
N PRO A 34 -20.95 -13.96 9.89
CA PRO A 34 -22.39 -14.18 9.70
C PRO A 34 -22.99 -13.50 8.46
N LYS A 35 -22.30 -12.50 7.88
CA LYS A 35 -22.75 -11.80 6.67
C LYS A 35 -22.36 -12.54 5.38
N VAL A 36 -21.39 -13.45 5.43
CA VAL A 36 -20.81 -14.09 4.23
C VAL A 36 -20.88 -15.61 4.26
N ALA A 37 -20.79 -16.23 5.44
CA ALA A 37 -20.78 -17.68 5.58
C ALA A 37 -22.19 -18.24 5.77
N LYS A 38 -22.46 -19.40 5.16
CA LYS A 38 -23.75 -20.12 5.30
C LYS A 38 -23.89 -20.80 6.66
N THR A 39 -22.77 -21.04 7.34
CA THR A 39 -22.71 -21.68 8.65
C THR A 39 -21.88 -20.82 9.59
N THR A 40 -22.11 -20.95 10.89
CA THR A 40 -21.23 -20.36 11.89
C THR A 40 -19.83 -20.93 11.76
N CYS A 41 -18.82 -20.09 12.00
CA CYS A 41 -17.42 -20.45 12.04
C CYS A 41 -16.80 -19.75 13.26
N SER A 42 -15.96 -20.45 13.99
CA SER A 42 -15.29 -19.96 15.21
C SER A 42 -13.77 -19.99 15.06
N ALA A 43 -13.07 -19.23 15.89
CA ALA A 43 -11.60 -19.24 15.94
C ALA A 43 -11.04 -20.64 16.26
N SER A 44 -11.74 -21.42 17.10
CA SER A 44 -11.37 -22.80 17.42
C SER A 44 -11.46 -23.72 16.20
N GLU A 45 -12.54 -23.65 15.43
CA GLU A 45 -12.70 -24.46 14.21
C GLU A 45 -11.63 -24.11 13.16
N CYS A 46 -11.32 -22.82 12.99
CA CYS A 46 -10.21 -22.38 12.13
C CYS A 46 -8.87 -22.96 12.61
N ARG A 47 -8.60 -22.95 13.92
CA ARG A 47 -7.35 -23.48 14.49
C ARG A 47 -7.24 -25.00 14.30
N GLU A 48 -8.30 -25.76 14.52
CA GLU A 48 -8.34 -27.21 14.31
C GLU A 48 -8.11 -27.56 12.83
N PHE A 49 -8.75 -26.81 11.92
CA PHE A 49 -8.52 -26.97 10.48
C PHE A 49 -7.05 -26.67 10.11
N ALA A 50 -6.49 -25.56 10.61
CA ALA A 50 -5.09 -25.21 10.36
C ALA A 50 -4.11 -26.25 10.93
N GLN A 51 -4.38 -26.81 12.11
CA GLN A 51 -3.58 -27.88 12.69
C GLN A 51 -3.61 -29.14 11.82
N THR A 52 -4.79 -29.52 11.33
CA THR A 52 -4.94 -30.66 10.40
C THR A 52 -4.15 -30.42 9.12
N LEU A 53 -4.29 -29.23 8.54
CA LEU A 53 -3.60 -28.83 7.33
C LEU A 53 -2.07 -28.86 7.48
N MET A 54 -1.57 -28.49 8.65
CA MET A 54 -0.14 -28.47 8.99
C MET A 54 0.34 -29.76 9.67
N GLN A 55 -0.41 -30.86 9.57
CA GLN A 55 -0.02 -32.19 10.09
C GLN A 55 0.32 -32.18 11.60
N GLY A 56 -0.45 -31.43 12.39
CA GLY A 56 -0.32 -31.35 13.85
C GLY A 56 0.79 -30.42 14.35
N LYS A 57 1.49 -29.69 13.47
CA LYS A 57 2.50 -28.70 13.86
C LYS A 57 1.90 -27.55 14.67
N LYS A 58 2.75 -26.84 15.43
CA LYS A 58 2.31 -25.72 16.27
C LYS A 58 1.73 -24.59 15.41
N ILE A 59 0.51 -24.19 15.77
CA ILE A 59 -0.19 -23.05 15.17
C ILE A 59 -0.25 -21.91 16.19
N VAL A 60 0.20 -20.72 15.79
CA VAL A 60 0.18 -19.51 16.61
C VAL A 60 -0.66 -18.42 15.92
N LEU A 61 -1.15 -17.46 16.69
CA LEU A 61 -1.69 -16.23 16.11
C LEU A 61 -0.54 -15.42 15.50
N VAL A 62 -0.81 -14.73 14.40
CA VAL A 62 0.09 -13.66 13.94
C VAL A 62 -0.12 -12.42 14.80
N ASN A 63 0.91 -11.58 14.88
CA ASN A 63 0.87 -10.34 15.64
C ASN A 63 -0.03 -9.27 15.02
N ASN A 64 -0.36 -9.36 13.73
CA ASN A 64 -1.19 -8.40 13.02
C ASN A 64 -2.26 -9.14 12.19
N GLN A 65 -3.53 -8.97 12.56
CA GLN A 65 -4.70 -9.57 11.94
C GLN A 65 -5.24 -8.68 10.82
N GLY A 66 -5.62 -9.31 9.72
CA GLY A 66 -6.24 -8.61 8.61
C GLY A 66 -7.71 -8.29 8.89
N PHE A 67 -8.16 -7.12 8.43
CA PHE A 67 -9.56 -6.71 8.50
C PHE A 67 -10.50 -7.73 7.81
N HIS A 68 -10.07 -8.31 6.68
CA HIS A 68 -10.86 -9.27 5.89
C HIS A 68 -10.46 -10.74 6.09
N SER A 69 -9.58 -11.03 7.06
CA SER A 69 -9.05 -12.38 7.26
C SER A 69 -8.64 -12.68 8.69
N TYR A 70 -9.06 -13.83 9.22
CA TYR A 70 -8.44 -14.41 10.41
C TYR A 70 -7.18 -15.16 10.00
N THR A 71 -6.03 -14.79 10.58
CA THR A 71 -4.73 -15.32 10.18
C THR A 71 -4.00 -16.02 11.31
N LEU A 72 -3.43 -17.17 10.97
CA LEU A 72 -2.59 -17.99 11.83
C LEU A 72 -1.22 -18.21 11.17
N ALA A 73 -0.21 -18.51 11.96
CA ALA A 73 1.11 -18.91 11.48
C ALA A 73 1.46 -20.33 11.91
N CYS A 74 2.19 -21.03 11.05
CA CYS A 74 2.89 -22.26 11.36
C CYS A 74 4.40 -22.04 11.15
N PRO A 75 5.12 -21.61 12.21
CA PRO A 75 6.55 -21.31 12.16
C PRO A 75 7.40 -22.46 11.61
N GLU A 76 7.12 -23.68 12.08
CA GLU A 76 7.85 -24.89 11.71
C GLU A 76 7.70 -25.28 10.24
N SER A 77 6.69 -24.74 9.55
CA SER A 77 6.49 -24.94 8.12
C SER A 77 6.85 -23.71 7.29
N ASN A 78 7.16 -22.56 7.90
CA ASN A 78 7.31 -21.28 7.21
C ASN A 78 6.07 -20.86 6.39
N HIS A 79 4.86 -21.06 6.96
CA HIS A 79 3.60 -20.66 6.32
C HIS A 79 2.72 -19.84 7.25
N ILE A 80 1.90 -18.95 6.68
CA ILE A 80 0.63 -18.54 7.30
C ILE A 80 -0.55 -19.29 6.71
N ILE A 81 -1.64 -19.29 7.47
CA ILE A 81 -2.95 -19.81 7.08
C ILE A 81 -3.94 -18.66 7.25
N GLN A 82 -4.56 -18.23 6.15
CA GLN A 82 -5.58 -17.18 6.14
C GLN A 82 -6.96 -17.77 5.89
N PHE A 83 -7.91 -17.44 6.76
CA PHE A 83 -9.34 -17.69 6.59
C PHE A 83 -9.99 -16.38 6.19
N ARG A 84 -10.47 -16.26 4.97
CA ARG A 84 -10.91 -14.98 4.40
C ARG A 84 -12.43 -14.89 4.30
N LEU A 85 -12.94 -13.66 4.32
CA LEU A 85 -14.37 -13.40 4.07
C LEU A 85 -14.73 -13.51 2.57
N LYS A 86 -13.73 -13.40 1.69
CA LYS A 86 -13.85 -13.42 0.24
C LYS A 86 -12.67 -14.19 -0.36
N GLU A 87 -12.91 -14.85 -1.48
CA GLU A 87 -11.83 -15.50 -2.24
C GLU A 87 -10.82 -14.49 -2.79
N LEU A 88 -9.54 -14.87 -2.76
CA LEU A 88 -8.47 -14.09 -3.38
C LEU A 88 -8.61 -14.13 -4.90
N CYS A 89 -8.31 -13.01 -5.56
CA CYS A 89 -8.15 -13.01 -7.01
C CYS A 89 -6.82 -13.70 -7.40
N THR A 90 -6.84 -15.04 -7.56
CA THR A 90 -5.62 -15.80 -7.88
C THR A 90 -4.97 -15.34 -9.19
N LYS A 91 -5.75 -14.85 -10.17
CA LYS A 91 -5.21 -14.27 -11.41
C LYS A 91 -4.18 -13.17 -11.11
N PHE A 92 -4.53 -12.19 -10.27
CA PHE A 92 -3.62 -11.07 -9.98
C PHE A 92 -2.44 -11.48 -9.10
N ILE A 93 -2.60 -12.50 -8.25
CA ILE A 93 -1.49 -13.05 -7.47
C ILE A 93 -0.49 -13.78 -8.39
N ASP A 94 -0.99 -14.60 -9.31
CA ASP A 94 -0.16 -15.32 -10.27
C ASP A 94 0.57 -14.35 -11.21
N GLU A 95 -0.14 -13.32 -11.66
CA GLU A 95 0.43 -12.25 -12.49
C GLU A 95 1.47 -11.41 -11.72
N ALA A 96 1.18 -11.04 -10.47
CA ALA A 96 2.18 -10.40 -9.61
C ALA A 96 3.41 -11.29 -9.39
N LYS A 97 3.22 -12.61 -9.28
CA LYS A 97 4.32 -13.57 -9.18
C LYS A 97 5.15 -13.62 -10.46
N GLU A 98 4.52 -13.54 -11.63
CA GLU A 98 5.20 -13.45 -12.92
C GLU A 98 6.02 -12.15 -13.03
N ILE A 99 5.41 -11.02 -12.67
CA ILE A 99 6.05 -9.70 -12.77
C ILE A 99 7.20 -9.58 -11.76
N TYR A 100 6.96 -9.87 -10.48
CA TYR A 100 7.89 -9.53 -9.39
C TYR A 100 8.71 -10.72 -8.86
N GLY A 101 8.39 -11.95 -9.30
CA GLY A 101 9.17 -13.14 -8.98
C GLY A 101 9.20 -13.47 -7.48
N HIS A 102 10.38 -13.50 -6.88
CA HIS A 102 10.55 -13.94 -5.49
C HIS A 102 9.94 -12.97 -4.46
N LEU A 103 9.68 -11.71 -4.83
CA LEU A 103 9.09 -10.72 -3.94
C LEU A 103 7.61 -10.99 -3.60
N VAL A 104 6.94 -11.86 -4.35
CA VAL A 104 5.53 -12.22 -4.08
C VAL A 104 5.49 -13.63 -3.52
N SER A 105 4.92 -13.82 -2.34
CA SER A 105 4.79 -15.15 -1.74
C SER A 105 3.89 -16.06 -2.55
N ARG A 106 4.21 -17.36 -2.54
CA ARG A 106 3.34 -18.38 -3.13
C ARG A 106 2.08 -18.52 -2.28
N VAL A 107 0.94 -18.59 -2.94
CA VAL A 107 -0.38 -18.76 -2.33
C VAL A 107 -0.98 -20.09 -2.79
N VAL A 108 -1.51 -20.87 -1.85
CA VAL A 108 -2.18 -22.15 -2.14
C VAL A 108 -3.56 -22.14 -1.51
N HIS A 109 -4.60 -22.35 -2.32
CA HIS A 109 -5.98 -22.45 -1.87
C HIS A 109 -6.31 -23.86 -1.34
N HIS A 110 -7.10 -23.93 -0.27
CA HIS A 110 -7.54 -25.18 0.37
C HIS A 110 -9.06 -25.24 0.44
N SER A 111 -9.61 -26.33 -0.09
CA SER A 111 -11.04 -26.66 0.03
C SER A 111 -11.34 -27.40 1.34
N GLY A 112 -12.63 -27.54 1.66
CA GLY A 112 -13.08 -28.38 2.78
C GLY A 112 -13.33 -27.62 4.08
N PHE A 113 -13.40 -26.29 4.01
CA PHE A 113 -13.77 -25.42 5.12
C PHE A 113 -14.85 -24.42 4.68
N THR A 114 -15.56 -23.82 5.65
CA THR A 114 -16.71 -22.94 5.35
C THR A 114 -16.30 -21.57 4.77
N LEU A 115 -15.11 -21.09 5.14
CA LEU A 115 -14.48 -19.90 4.59
C LEU A 115 -13.42 -20.29 3.55
N PRO A 116 -13.13 -19.45 2.54
CA PRO A 116 -11.93 -19.57 1.73
C PRO A 116 -10.66 -19.64 2.60
N VAL A 117 -9.86 -20.69 2.41
CA VAL A 117 -8.63 -20.92 3.19
C VAL A 117 -7.41 -20.92 2.27
N TYR A 118 -6.36 -20.22 2.69
CA TYR A 118 -5.12 -20.13 1.94
C TYR A 118 -3.93 -20.41 2.83
N THR A 119 -2.93 -21.14 2.32
CA THR A 119 -1.58 -21.14 2.90
C THR A 119 -0.68 -20.26 2.08
N ILE A 120 0.11 -19.42 2.74
CA ILE A 120 1.01 -18.46 2.09
C ILE A 120 2.39 -18.60 2.72
N ASP A 121 3.44 -18.69 1.89
CA ASP A 121 4.83 -18.78 2.38
C ASP A 121 5.17 -17.51 3.20
N ILE A 122 5.97 -17.66 4.26
CA ILE A 122 6.40 -16.51 5.07
C ILE A 122 7.43 -15.67 4.34
N VAL A 123 7.11 -14.38 4.18
CA VAL A 123 8.03 -13.36 3.68
C VAL A 123 9.08 -13.09 4.76
N PRO A 124 10.38 -13.23 4.45
CA PRO A 124 11.44 -12.93 5.41
C PRO A 124 11.55 -11.41 5.63
N GLY A 125 12.14 -11.00 6.75
CA GLY A 125 12.30 -9.60 7.11
C GLY A 125 11.19 -9.10 8.03
N VAL A 126 11.05 -7.79 8.11
CA VAL A 126 10.02 -7.10 8.91
C VAL A 126 9.29 -6.10 8.03
N ALA A 127 8.04 -5.78 8.36
CA ALA A 127 7.33 -4.75 7.60
C ALA A 127 8.04 -3.39 7.78
N HIS A 128 8.17 -2.61 6.71
CA HIS A 128 8.85 -1.30 6.74
C HIS A 128 8.23 -0.36 7.78
N TYR A 129 6.91 -0.47 7.99
CA TYR A 129 6.19 0.24 9.04
C TYR A 129 6.86 0.15 10.42
N TRP A 130 7.44 -1.00 10.78
CA TRP A 130 8.06 -1.22 12.09
C TRP A 130 9.53 -0.78 12.17
N GLN A 131 10.03 -0.14 11.10
CA GLN A 131 11.40 0.35 11.03
C GLN A 131 11.49 1.87 11.15
N GLU A 132 10.58 2.48 11.92
CA GLU A 132 10.52 3.93 12.08
C GLU A 132 11.93 4.53 12.34
N PRO A 133 12.34 5.50 11.52
CA PRO A 133 13.65 6.11 11.67
C PRO A 133 13.73 6.82 13.02
N SER A 134 14.82 6.61 13.77
CA SER A 134 15.06 7.35 14.99
C SER A 134 15.21 8.84 14.67
N ARG A 135 14.51 9.70 15.43
CA ARG A 135 14.64 11.17 15.32
C ARG A 135 16.08 11.66 15.51
N ASP A 136 16.88 10.94 16.29
CA ASP A 136 18.28 11.28 16.56
C ASP A 136 19.26 10.73 15.52
N HIS A 137 18.85 9.69 14.77
CA HIS A 137 19.71 9.04 13.78
C HIS A 137 18.89 8.44 12.64
N PHE A 138 18.64 9.24 11.59
CA PHE A 138 17.97 8.77 10.39
C PHE A 138 18.85 7.73 9.66
N PRO A 139 18.39 6.49 9.45
CA PRO A 139 19.17 5.41 8.85
C PRO A 139 19.24 5.54 7.31
N LEU A 140 19.82 6.64 6.83
CA LEU A 140 19.74 7.06 5.43
C LEU A 140 20.23 6.01 4.43
N GLU A 141 21.33 5.30 4.72
CA GLU A 141 21.84 4.28 3.79
C GLU A 141 20.90 3.07 3.66
N ARG A 142 20.21 2.71 4.76
CA ARG A 142 19.21 1.64 4.75
C ARG A 142 17.99 2.06 3.93
N GLU A 143 17.46 3.26 4.19
CA GLU A 143 16.32 3.80 3.44
C GLU A 143 16.64 4.04 1.96
N LEU A 144 17.90 4.37 1.63
CA LEU A 144 18.35 4.45 0.24
C LEU A 144 18.26 3.09 -0.48
N ASN A 145 18.61 1.99 0.18
CA ASN A 145 18.44 0.67 -0.42
C ASN A 145 16.95 0.35 -0.61
N THR A 146 16.14 0.62 0.42
CA THR A 146 14.69 0.40 0.35
C THR A 146 14.06 1.19 -0.80
N ILE A 147 14.42 2.46 -0.96
CA ILE A 147 13.81 3.34 -1.97
C ILE A 147 14.22 2.96 -3.39
N ILE A 148 15.46 2.49 -3.57
CA ILE A 148 15.93 1.99 -4.86
C ILE A 148 15.17 0.71 -5.23
N ASP A 149 15.01 -0.23 -4.30
CA ASP A 149 14.25 -1.45 -4.53
C ASP A 149 12.76 -1.17 -4.79
N LEU A 150 12.17 -0.20 -4.08
CA LEU A 150 10.79 0.24 -4.31
C LEU A 150 10.62 0.82 -5.71
N ALA A 151 11.56 1.68 -6.14
CA ALA A 151 11.55 2.26 -7.47
C ALA A 151 11.64 1.18 -8.55
N GLN A 152 12.55 0.20 -8.38
CA GLN A 152 12.68 -0.95 -9.26
C GLN A 152 11.40 -1.79 -9.29
N PHE A 153 10.78 -2.04 -8.12
CA PHE A 153 9.52 -2.76 -8.01
C PHE A 153 8.42 -2.07 -8.82
N ILE A 154 8.16 -0.78 -8.61
CA ILE A 154 7.12 -0.06 -9.34
C ILE A 154 7.44 0.01 -10.84
N ALA A 155 8.68 0.34 -11.21
CA ALA A 155 9.13 0.45 -12.60
C ALA A 155 8.98 -0.87 -13.37
N ARG A 156 9.22 -2.01 -12.70
CA ARG A 156 9.15 -3.35 -13.33
C ARG A 156 7.79 -3.65 -13.94
N SER A 157 6.71 -3.12 -13.36
CA SER A 157 5.35 -3.27 -13.90
C SER A 157 5.20 -2.70 -15.32
N SER A 158 5.99 -1.68 -15.69
CA SER A 158 5.96 -1.07 -17.03
C SER A 158 6.44 -1.99 -18.15
N HIS A 159 7.14 -3.08 -17.82
CA HIS A 159 7.56 -4.12 -18.78
C HIS A 159 6.43 -5.11 -19.10
N PHE A 160 5.30 -5.02 -18.39
CA PHE A 160 4.15 -5.91 -18.53
C PHE A 160 2.86 -5.08 -18.76
N PRO A 161 2.77 -4.33 -19.87
CA PRO A 161 1.60 -3.53 -20.15
C PRO A 161 0.38 -4.39 -20.51
N HIS A 162 -0.79 -3.97 -20.05
CA HIS A 162 -2.07 -4.59 -20.35
C HIS A 162 -2.83 -3.86 -21.45
N PRO A 163 -3.63 -4.57 -22.25
CA PRO A 163 -4.51 -3.92 -23.21
C PRO A 163 -5.65 -3.16 -22.50
N PRO A 164 -6.16 -2.06 -23.07
CA PRO A 164 -7.24 -1.25 -22.47
C PRO A 164 -8.52 -2.00 -22.08
N ILE A 165 -8.78 -3.16 -22.71
CA ILE A 165 -9.93 -4.01 -22.41
C ILE A 165 -9.86 -4.65 -21.00
N GLU A 166 -8.67 -4.82 -20.44
CA GLU A 166 -8.47 -5.40 -19.11
C GLU A 166 -8.61 -4.37 -17.98
N CYS A 167 -8.48 -3.07 -18.30
CA CYS A 167 -8.76 -2.00 -17.36
C CYS A 167 -10.28 -1.89 -17.14
N LYS A 168 -10.75 -2.23 -15.94
CA LYS A 168 -12.19 -2.27 -15.62
C LYS A 168 -12.77 -0.87 -15.51
N ASP A 169 -14.06 -0.69 -15.80
CA ASP A 169 -14.72 0.60 -15.66
C ASP A 169 -14.77 1.11 -14.20
N SER A 170 -14.55 0.22 -13.23
CA SER A 170 -14.38 0.57 -11.82
C SER A 170 -12.96 1.03 -11.45
N SER A 171 -11.98 0.88 -12.34
CA SER A 171 -10.58 1.29 -12.11
C SER A 171 -10.49 2.78 -11.80
N ARG A 172 -9.45 3.16 -11.04
CA ARG A 172 -9.14 4.56 -10.72
C ARG A 172 -8.83 5.34 -12.01
N THR A 173 -8.16 4.71 -12.97
CA THR A 173 -7.79 5.28 -14.28
C THR A 173 -9.01 5.64 -15.10
N LYS A 174 -9.94 4.70 -15.33
CA LYS A 174 -11.14 4.98 -16.13
C LYS A 174 -12.10 5.93 -15.43
N ARG A 175 -12.19 5.89 -14.10
CA ARG A 175 -13.07 6.79 -13.34
C ARG A 175 -12.47 8.16 -13.07
N ALA A 176 -11.17 8.37 -13.27
CA ALA A 176 -10.47 9.59 -12.87
C ALA A 176 -11.21 10.87 -13.29
N ARG A 177 -11.64 10.97 -14.56
CA ARG A 177 -12.40 12.13 -15.05
C ARG A 177 -13.69 12.36 -14.29
N ALA A 178 -14.56 11.34 -14.22
CA ALA A 178 -15.85 11.46 -13.53
C ALA A 178 -15.67 11.73 -12.03
N THR A 179 -14.64 11.16 -11.40
CA THR A 179 -14.30 11.41 -10.00
C THR A 179 -13.89 12.86 -9.78
N PHE A 180 -12.97 13.39 -10.59
CA PHE A 180 -12.50 14.77 -10.46
C PHE A 180 -13.59 15.79 -10.79
N GLU A 181 -14.41 15.55 -11.82
CA GLU A 181 -15.56 16.41 -12.13
C GLU A 181 -16.58 16.45 -10.97
N ARG A 182 -16.75 15.33 -10.24
CA ARG A 182 -17.57 15.31 -9.02
C ARG A 182 -16.93 16.10 -7.87
N LEU A 183 -15.62 15.97 -7.66
CA LEU A 183 -14.89 16.74 -6.65
C LEU A 183 -14.92 18.25 -6.95
N GLU A 184 -14.91 18.68 -8.21
CA GLU A 184 -15.08 20.09 -8.61
C GLU A 184 -16.47 20.64 -8.25
N GLN A 185 -17.47 19.77 -8.16
CA GLN A 185 -18.84 20.09 -7.74
C GLN A 185 -19.04 20.02 -6.22
N ASN A 186 -18.08 19.46 -5.48
CA ASN A 186 -18.15 19.33 -4.03
C ASN A 186 -17.89 20.69 -3.36
N SER A 187 -18.98 21.36 -2.93
CA SER A 187 -18.91 22.67 -2.27
C SER A 187 -18.22 22.64 -0.91
N SER A 188 -18.40 21.56 -0.15
CA SER A 188 -17.78 21.40 1.17
C SER A 188 -16.26 21.26 1.07
N LEU A 189 -15.74 20.52 0.08
CA LEU A 189 -14.31 20.43 -0.20
C LEU A 189 -13.72 21.80 -0.54
N LYS A 190 -14.42 22.59 -1.35
CA LYS A 190 -14.00 23.95 -1.72
C LYS A 190 -13.92 24.88 -0.52
N GLU A 191 -14.84 24.76 0.44
CA GLU A 191 -14.89 25.58 1.64
C GLU A 191 -13.86 25.14 2.68
N ILE A 192 -13.77 23.84 2.95
CA ILE A 192 -12.96 23.26 4.02
C ILE A 192 -11.49 23.11 3.60
N ALA A 193 -11.24 22.70 2.36
CA ALA A 193 -9.90 22.45 1.84
C ALA A 193 -9.70 23.12 0.46
N PRO A 194 -9.75 24.47 0.40
CA PRO A 194 -9.64 25.22 -0.86
C PRO A 194 -8.37 24.92 -1.65
N ASP A 195 -7.29 24.56 -0.95
CA ASP A 195 -6.02 24.23 -1.59
C ASP A 195 -6.05 22.89 -2.34
N ILE A 196 -6.72 21.88 -1.77
CA ILE A 196 -6.92 20.56 -2.41
C ILE A 196 -7.91 20.73 -3.56
N TYR A 197 -8.97 21.52 -3.37
CA TYR A 197 -9.89 21.88 -4.45
C TYR A 197 -9.17 22.54 -5.63
N ALA A 198 -8.22 23.44 -5.36
CA ALA A 198 -7.39 24.06 -6.39
C ALA A 198 -6.52 23.02 -7.13
N GLU A 199 -5.99 22.01 -6.43
CA GLU A 199 -5.28 20.90 -7.07
C GLU A 199 -6.17 20.01 -7.92
N VAL A 200 -7.36 19.66 -7.44
CA VAL A 200 -8.34 18.92 -8.25
C VAL A 200 -8.59 19.68 -9.55
N THR A 201 -8.91 20.97 -9.45
CA THR A 201 -9.19 21.84 -10.61
C THR A 201 -7.99 21.96 -11.56
N SER A 202 -6.76 21.98 -11.04
CA SER A 202 -5.55 22.10 -11.86
C SER A 202 -5.21 20.80 -12.61
N VAL A 203 -5.55 19.65 -12.03
CA VAL A 203 -5.30 18.31 -12.58
C VAL A 203 -6.39 17.87 -13.56
N THR A 204 -7.66 18.23 -13.34
CA THR A 204 -8.80 17.84 -14.19
C THR A 204 -8.55 17.99 -15.71
N PRO A 205 -8.07 19.15 -16.22
CA PRO A 205 -7.84 19.29 -17.67
C PRO A 205 -6.75 18.36 -18.20
N LYS A 206 -5.84 17.88 -17.33
CA LYS A 206 -4.70 17.02 -17.67
C LYS A 206 -4.98 15.53 -17.55
N LEU A 207 -6.15 15.12 -17.07
CA LEU A 207 -6.48 13.69 -16.88
C LEU A 207 -6.46 12.86 -18.16
N HIS A 208 -6.52 13.50 -19.34
CA HIS A 208 -6.34 12.81 -20.62
C HIS A 208 -4.93 12.20 -20.76
N LEU A 209 -3.91 12.78 -20.11
CA LEU A 209 -2.53 12.29 -20.16
C LEU A 209 -2.37 10.89 -19.55
N LEU A 210 -3.31 10.42 -18.73
CA LEU A 210 -3.28 9.05 -18.22
C LEU A 210 -3.28 7.99 -19.34
N GLN A 211 -3.78 8.34 -20.53
CA GLN A 211 -3.77 7.45 -21.69
C GLN A 211 -2.37 7.28 -22.32
N ASP A 212 -1.43 8.17 -21.98
CA ASP A 212 -0.06 8.15 -22.48
C ASP A 212 0.85 7.25 -21.64
N LEU A 213 0.31 6.68 -20.56
CA LEU A 213 0.98 5.74 -19.68
C LEU A 213 0.54 4.30 -19.96
N PRO A 214 1.44 3.31 -19.82
CA PRO A 214 1.05 1.91 -19.88
C PRO A 214 0.09 1.58 -18.75
N LEU A 215 -0.91 0.76 -19.06
CA LEU A 215 -1.78 0.15 -18.06
C LEU A 215 -1.05 -1.06 -17.47
N VAL A 216 -0.89 -1.11 -16.15
CA VAL A 216 -0.07 -2.11 -15.47
C VAL A 216 -0.80 -2.66 -14.24
N LEU A 217 -0.41 -3.85 -13.79
CA LEU A 217 -0.85 -4.38 -12.51
C LEU A 217 -0.34 -3.52 -11.37
N THR A 218 -1.25 -2.77 -10.76
CA THR A 218 -0.98 -1.81 -9.69
C THR A 218 -1.42 -2.38 -8.34
N HIS A 219 -0.50 -2.40 -7.39
CA HIS A 219 -0.81 -2.65 -5.99
C HIS A 219 -1.50 -1.41 -5.40
N THR A 220 -2.82 -1.49 -5.18
CA THR A 220 -3.66 -0.33 -4.85
C THR A 220 -3.56 0.14 -3.39
N ASP A 221 -2.99 -0.70 -2.53
CA ASP A 221 -2.73 -0.45 -1.09
C ASP A 221 -1.23 -0.65 -0.77
N LEU A 222 -0.34 -0.12 -1.62
CA LEU A 222 1.11 -0.27 -1.42
C LEU A 222 1.56 0.66 -0.28
N VAL A 223 1.62 0.14 0.94
CA VAL A 223 1.98 0.87 2.16
C VAL A 223 3.10 0.17 2.92
N GLY A 224 3.72 0.86 3.89
CA GLY A 224 4.81 0.30 4.70
C GLY A 224 4.46 -1.01 5.43
N LEU A 225 3.17 -1.28 5.71
CA LEU A 225 2.71 -2.56 6.28
C LEU A 225 2.69 -3.72 5.27
N ASN A 226 2.66 -3.41 3.97
CA ASN A 226 2.66 -4.39 2.88
C ASN A 226 4.05 -4.59 2.25
N ILE A 227 5.04 -3.80 2.65
CA ILE A 227 6.42 -3.86 2.14
C ILE A 227 7.31 -4.46 3.24
N PHE A 228 7.92 -5.60 2.95
CA PHE A 228 8.85 -6.27 3.85
C PHE A 228 10.27 -5.98 3.42
N VAL A 229 11.12 -5.70 4.38
CA VAL A 229 12.53 -5.39 4.12
C VAL A 229 13.44 -6.11 5.11
N ASP A 230 14.67 -6.36 4.68
CA ASP A 230 15.73 -6.84 5.55
C ASP A 230 16.11 -5.73 6.55
N ARG A 231 16.07 -6.05 7.85
CA ARG A 231 16.24 -5.06 8.94
C ARG A 231 17.58 -4.34 8.90
N ILE A 232 18.62 -5.00 8.40
CA ILE A 232 20.00 -4.50 8.43
C ILE A 232 20.32 -3.72 7.16
N THR A 233 19.94 -4.27 6.01
CA THR A 233 20.32 -3.73 4.70
C THR A 233 19.29 -2.79 4.10
N GLY A 234 18.01 -2.94 4.44
CA GLY A 234 16.90 -2.19 3.83
C GLY A 234 16.41 -2.78 2.50
N GLY A 235 17.02 -3.85 2.00
CA GLY A 235 16.57 -4.47 0.76
C GLY A 235 15.14 -5.02 0.89
N ILE A 236 14.29 -4.79 -0.12
CA ILE A 236 12.92 -5.32 -0.13
C ILE A 236 12.98 -6.83 -0.30
N THR A 237 12.41 -7.55 0.66
CA THR A 237 12.37 -9.01 0.71
C THR A 237 11.04 -9.57 0.23
N GLY A 238 9.98 -8.76 0.25
CA GLY A 238 8.71 -9.10 -0.37
C GLY A 238 7.63 -8.04 -0.23
N VAL A 239 6.58 -8.21 -1.01
CA VAL A 239 5.37 -7.40 -1.01
C VAL A 239 4.17 -8.35 -0.85
N ILE A 240 3.24 -8.01 0.02
CA ILE A 240 2.06 -8.83 0.32
C ILE A 240 0.76 -8.06 0.01
N ASP A 241 -0.37 -8.79 0.04
CA ASP A 241 -1.74 -8.24 -0.01
C ASP A 241 -2.21 -7.67 -1.36
N PHE A 242 -1.93 -8.40 -2.44
CA PHE A 242 -2.42 -8.10 -3.79
C PHE A 242 -3.93 -8.34 -4.02
N ASP A 243 -4.76 -8.50 -2.97
CA ASP A 243 -6.18 -8.87 -3.13
C ASP A 243 -7.00 -7.80 -3.86
N ASP A 244 -6.64 -6.54 -3.67
CA ASP A 244 -7.26 -5.38 -4.32
C ASP A 244 -6.44 -4.82 -5.48
N ALA A 245 -5.45 -5.57 -5.99
CA ALA A 245 -4.68 -5.17 -7.16
C ALA A 245 -5.58 -4.91 -8.38
N GLN A 246 -5.23 -3.92 -9.19
CA GLN A 246 -6.02 -3.50 -10.35
C GLN A 246 -5.13 -3.14 -11.52
N ILE A 247 -5.68 -3.21 -12.74
CA ILE A 247 -5.03 -2.70 -13.94
C ILE A 247 -5.28 -1.19 -14.01
N GLU A 248 -4.23 -0.39 -13.84
CA GLU A 248 -4.26 1.07 -13.75
C GLU A 248 -3.12 1.70 -14.57
N ALA A 249 -3.22 2.99 -14.89
CA ALA A 249 -2.10 3.75 -15.44
C ALA A 249 -0.92 3.71 -14.47
N LEU A 250 0.28 3.48 -15.00
CA LEU A 250 1.53 3.47 -14.23
C LEU A 250 1.66 4.73 -13.37
N GLY A 251 2.09 4.57 -12.12
CA GLY A 251 2.35 5.69 -11.21
C GLY A 251 1.27 5.97 -10.17
N MET A 252 0.09 5.34 -10.28
CA MET A 252 -1.00 5.51 -9.30
C MET A 252 -0.62 5.10 -7.87
N ASN A 253 0.34 4.19 -7.69
CA ASN A 253 0.83 3.75 -6.38
C ASN A 253 2.12 4.47 -5.92
N ILE A 254 2.66 5.40 -6.71
CA ILE A 254 3.87 6.17 -6.32
C ILE A 254 3.60 7.07 -5.11
N VAL A 255 2.33 7.32 -4.75
CA VAL A 255 1.97 7.99 -3.49
C VAL A 255 2.66 7.37 -2.26
N THR A 256 2.97 6.06 -2.32
CA THR A 256 3.72 5.36 -1.26
C THR A 256 5.09 5.99 -0.95
N LEU A 257 5.78 6.54 -1.97
CA LEU A 257 7.05 7.26 -1.81
C LEU A 257 6.89 8.41 -0.81
N TYR A 258 5.83 9.20 -1.00
CA TYR A 258 5.55 10.38 -0.20
C TYR A 258 4.95 10.03 1.14
N GLU A 259 4.09 9.01 1.19
CA GLU A 259 3.47 8.56 2.44
C GLU A 259 4.49 8.00 3.45
N TRP A 260 5.49 7.22 2.98
CA TRP A 260 6.32 6.40 3.88
C TRP A 260 7.82 6.69 3.86
N PHE A 261 8.35 7.37 2.84
CA PHE A 261 9.81 7.42 2.64
C PHE A 261 10.41 8.82 2.60
N VAL A 262 9.73 9.80 1.99
CA VAL A 262 10.28 11.17 1.90
C VAL A 262 9.70 12.13 2.93
N GLY A 263 8.74 11.66 3.73
CA GLY A 263 8.12 12.38 4.83
C GLY A 263 7.53 11.42 5.85
N ASN A 264 6.96 11.98 6.91
CA ASN A 264 6.24 11.25 7.96
C ASN A 264 4.81 11.77 8.12
N MET A 265 3.95 10.91 8.64
CA MET A 265 2.59 11.23 9.05
C MET A 265 2.52 11.20 10.57
N GLU A 266 2.72 12.35 11.21
CA GLU A 266 2.71 12.49 12.67
C GLU A 266 1.64 13.48 13.10
N ASP A 267 0.92 13.14 14.17
CA ASP A 267 -0.13 13.98 14.79
C ASP A 267 -1.20 14.49 13.82
N GLY A 268 -1.49 13.73 12.75
CA GLY A 268 -2.48 14.10 11.75
C GLY A 268 -1.98 15.03 10.64
N HIS A 269 -0.68 15.32 10.61
CA HIS A 269 -0.05 16.12 9.58
C HIS A 269 1.01 15.33 8.81
N TRP A 270 1.15 15.65 7.52
CA TRP A 270 2.28 15.16 6.74
C TRP A 270 3.39 16.22 6.72
N SER A 271 4.61 15.81 7.02
CA SER A 271 5.81 16.66 6.92
C SER A 271 6.93 15.98 6.15
N PRO A 272 7.67 16.71 5.30
CA PRO A 272 8.82 16.14 4.61
C PRO A 272 9.98 15.92 5.59
N TYR A 273 10.86 14.98 5.26
CA TYR A 273 12.13 14.78 5.96
C TYR A 273 13.13 15.89 5.62
N ASP A 274 13.02 17.01 6.32
CA ASP A 274 13.81 18.23 6.11
C ASP A 274 15.16 18.25 6.84
N MET A 275 15.46 17.23 7.65
CA MET A 275 16.74 17.11 8.33
C MET A 275 17.90 16.94 7.34
N PRO A 276 19.10 17.48 7.65
CA PRO A 276 20.25 17.37 6.75
C PRO A 276 20.65 15.92 6.48
N ALA A 277 20.88 15.55 5.21
CA ALA A 277 21.36 14.22 4.84
C ALA A 277 22.87 14.03 5.13
N GLY A 278 23.56 15.10 5.54
CA GLY A 278 25.00 15.14 5.77
C GLY A 278 25.80 15.69 4.58
N ASN A 279 27.05 16.07 4.85
CA ASN A 279 27.89 16.84 3.91
C ASN A 279 28.13 16.14 2.57
N LYS A 280 28.10 14.80 2.51
CA LYS A 280 28.32 14.04 1.28
C LYS A 280 27.23 14.24 0.22
N TYR A 281 26.05 14.75 0.61
CA TYR A 281 24.92 15.00 -0.28
C TYR A 281 24.75 16.48 -0.67
N GLY A 282 25.81 17.28 -0.54
CA GLY A 282 25.82 18.65 -1.09
C GLY A 282 24.81 19.59 -0.45
N GLY A 283 24.51 19.41 0.84
CA GLY A 283 23.58 20.26 1.59
C GLY A 283 22.10 19.94 1.37
N LYS A 284 21.77 18.84 0.68
CA LYS A 284 20.40 18.33 0.57
C LYS A 284 19.88 17.81 1.91
N ASN A 285 18.56 17.88 2.09
CA ASN A 285 17.89 17.17 3.18
C ASN A 285 17.65 15.68 2.82
N VAL A 286 17.26 14.89 3.82
CA VAL A 286 16.99 13.46 3.66
C VAL A 286 15.92 13.19 2.61
N GLY A 287 14.78 13.91 2.66
CA GLY A 287 13.69 13.73 1.70
C GLY A 287 14.13 13.96 0.24
N GLN A 288 14.93 15.00 -0.01
CA GLN A 288 15.49 15.31 -1.33
C GLN A 288 16.47 14.24 -1.83
N VAL A 289 17.22 13.61 -0.94
CA VAL A 289 18.16 12.53 -1.30
C VAL A 289 17.39 11.27 -1.67
N LEU A 290 16.40 10.88 -0.85
CA LEU A 290 15.57 9.70 -1.09
C LEU A 290 14.69 9.86 -2.34
N GLU A 291 14.05 11.02 -2.52
CA GLU A 291 13.24 11.32 -3.70
C GLU A 291 14.07 11.27 -4.98
N ALA A 292 15.27 11.86 -4.98
CA ALA A 292 16.16 11.79 -6.14
C ALA A 292 16.57 10.34 -6.45
N ALA A 293 16.96 9.57 -5.43
CA ALA A 293 17.34 8.17 -5.60
C ALA A 293 16.19 7.32 -6.15
N PHE A 294 14.96 7.55 -5.68
CA PHE A 294 13.76 6.89 -6.21
C PHE A 294 13.61 7.17 -7.69
N TRP A 295 13.60 8.45 -8.10
CA TRP A 295 13.33 8.80 -9.48
C TRP A 295 14.42 8.35 -10.44
N ASP A 296 15.69 8.45 -10.03
CA ASP A 296 16.81 7.93 -10.82
C ASP A 296 16.65 6.42 -11.03
N ALA A 297 16.45 5.65 -9.95
CA ALA A 297 16.24 4.20 -10.04
C ALA A 297 14.97 3.82 -10.80
N PHE A 298 13.88 4.58 -10.68
CA PHE A 298 12.63 4.32 -11.39
C PHE A 298 12.85 4.43 -12.91
N TRP A 299 13.39 5.56 -13.37
CA TRP A 299 13.61 5.79 -14.80
C TRP A 299 14.68 4.88 -15.40
N ASP A 300 15.71 4.51 -14.63
CA ASP A 300 16.72 3.54 -15.07
C ASP A 300 16.16 2.12 -15.26
N ASN A 301 15.01 1.81 -14.66
CA ASN A 301 14.42 0.47 -14.65
C ASN A 301 13.06 0.38 -15.37
N THR A 302 12.52 1.47 -15.90
CA THR A 302 11.30 1.44 -16.72
C THR A 302 11.53 0.74 -18.06
N SER A 303 10.45 0.29 -18.69
CA SER A 303 10.50 -0.25 -20.05
C SER A 303 11.16 0.74 -21.01
N PRO A 304 12.00 0.30 -21.97
CA PRO A 304 12.59 1.17 -22.99
C PRO A 304 11.57 1.96 -23.82
N ASP A 305 10.33 1.47 -23.89
CA ASP A 305 9.23 2.14 -24.59
C ASP A 305 8.66 3.35 -23.81
N LEU A 306 8.94 3.44 -22.50
CA LEU A 306 8.52 4.54 -21.64
C LEU A 306 9.63 5.60 -21.53
N LYS A 307 9.56 6.64 -22.35
CA LYS A 307 10.55 7.72 -22.34
C LYS A 307 10.19 8.79 -21.32
N LYS A 308 11.13 9.08 -20.41
CA LYS A 308 10.99 10.10 -19.36
C LYS A 308 10.49 11.43 -19.91
N GLU A 309 11.09 11.94 -20.97
CA GLU A 309 10.79 13.25 -21.55
C GLU A 309 9.35 13.35 -22.08
N ASP A 310 8.77 12.21 -22.50
CA ASP A 310 7.44 12.14 -23.08
C ASP A 310 6.37 11.88 -22.01
N THR A 311 6.70 11.12 -20.96
CA THR A 311 5.70 10.60 -20.00
C THR A 311 5.78 11.21 -18.60
N LYS A 312 6.75 12.09 -18.33
CA LYS A 312 6.93 12.68 -16.99
C LYS A 312 5.70 13.44 -16.51
N GLU A 313 5.09 14.27 -17.36
CA GLU A 313 3.88 15.01 -16.98
C GLU A 313 2.70 14.06 -16.73
N ALA A 314 2.52 13.05 -17.59
CA ALA A 314 1.49 12.03 -17.41
C ALA A 314 1.65 11.27 -16.09
N LEU A 315 2.89 10.90 -15.73
CA LEU A 315 3.20 10.23 -14.46
C LEU A 315 2.92 11.14 -13.26
N SER A 316 3.24 12.43 -13.39
CA SER A 316 2.93 13.48 -12.41
C SER A 316 1.40 13.63 -12.21
N VAL A 317 0.60 13.44 -13.26
CA VAL A 317 -0.88 13.36 -13.17
C VAL A 317 -1.33 12.07 -12.48
N ALA A 318 -0.80 10.91 -12.88
CA ALA A 318 -1.17 9.62 -12.27
C ALA A 318 -0.89 9.59 -10.77
N LEU A 319 0.25 10.12 -10.35
CA LEU A 319 0.60 10.28 -8.93
C LEU A 319 -0.44 11.12 -8.17
N ARG A 320 -0.80 12.31 -8.69
CA ARG A 320 -1.82 13.17 -8.05
C ARG A 320 -3.19 12.50 -7.99
N VAL A 321 -3.57 11.76 -9.03
CA VAL A 321 -4.79 10.94 -9.01
C VAL A 321 -4.69 9.85 -7.95
N GLY A 322 -3.53 9.22 -7.77
CA GLY A 322 -3.25 8.27 -6.69
C GLY A 322 -3.47 8.88 -5.30
N VAL A 323 -2.90 10.07 -5.05
CA VAL A 323 -3.07 10.81 -3.78
C VAL A 323 -4.55 11.13 -3.51
N VAL A 324 -5.26 11.67 -4.51
CA VAL A 324 -6.69 12.00 -4.38
C VAL A 324 -7.54 10.75 -4.12
N ASN A 325 -7.26 9.64 -4.82
CA ASN A 325 -7.99 8.40 -4.54
C ASN A 325 -7.73 7.92 -3.11
N ARG A 326 -6.47 7.91 -2.67
CA ARG A 326 -6.07 7.39 -1.37
C ARG A 326 -6.69 8.16 -0.19
N TYR A 327 -6.63 9.49 -0.23
CA TYR A 327 -6.97 10.32 0.94
C TYR A 327 -8.29 11.08 0.82
N ILE A 328 -8.94 11.06 -0.34
CA ILE A 328 -10.23 11.74 -0.53
C ILE A 328 -11.31 10.72 -0.88
N VAL A 329 -11.08 9.94 -1.95
CA VAL A 329 -12.12 9.04 -2.48
C VAL A 329 -12.30 7.82 -1.59
N ASP A 330 -11.21 7.13 -1.23
CA ASP A 330 -11.26 5.86 -0.50
C ASP A 330 -11.75 6.03 0.95
N VAL A 331 -11.60 7.24 1.52
CA VAL A 331 -12.15 7.61 2.83
C VAL A 331 -13.58 8.18 2.77
N GLY A 332 -14.16 8.28 1.58
CA GLY A 332 -15.58 8.59 1.38
C GLY A 332 -15.92 10.08 1.25
N MET A 333 -14.93 10.95 0.99
CA MET A 333 -15.12 12.40 0.86
C MET A 333 -15.48 12.87 -0.58
N LEU A 334 -16.02 11.98 -1.41
CA LEU A 334 -16.28 12.30 -2.82
C LEU A 334 -17.40 13.34 -2.99
N ASP A 335 -18.47 13.20 -2.22
CA ASP A 335 -19.68 14.04 -2.35
C ASP A 335 -19.75 15.13 -1.27
N GLU A 336 -19.22 14.85 -0.08
CA GLU A 336 -19.28 15.75 1.08
C GLU A 336 -18.05 15.49 1.99
N VAL A 337 -17.52 16.55 2.59
CA VAL A 337 -16.47 16.53 3.61
C VAL A 337 -17.11 16.87 4.94
N ASP A 338 -16.95 15.99 5.94
CA ASP A 338 -17.59 16.15 7.24
C ASP A 338 -16.59 15.94 8.38
N LEU A 339 -16.12 17.06 8.93
CA LEU A 339 -15.15 17.07 10.03
C LEU A 339 -15.76 16.67 11.39
N GLU A 340 -17.09 16.71 11.54
CA GLU A 340 -17.76 16.48 12.84
C GLU A 340 -18.05 15.00 13.09
N ASN A 341 -18.15 14.18 12.02
CA ASN A 341 -18.53 12.77 12.12
C ASN A 341 -17.41 11.81 12.57
N GLY A 342 -16.23 12.31 12.95
CA GLY A 342 -15.14 11.51 13.52
C GLY A 342 -14.55 10.47 12.56
N ARG A 343 -14.72 10.64 11.24
CA ARG A 343 -14.26 9.70 10.21
C ARG A 343 -12.75 9.80 9.90
N GLY A 344 -12.03 10.73 10.54
CA GLY A 344 -10.63 11.01 10.22
C GLY A 344 -10.44 11.80 8.92
N ASP A 345 -11.49 12.48 8.46
CA ASP A 345 -11.51 13.34 7.28
C ASP A 345 -10.46 14.46 7.42
N ASP A 346 -10.33 15.04 8.61
CA ASP A 346 -9.33 16.06 8.95
C ASP A 346 -7.90 15.61 8.64
N ARG A 347 -7.48 14.46 9.18
CA ARG A 347 -6.15 13.89 8.98
C ARG A 347 -5.91 13.53 7.53
N SER A 348 -6.91 12.95 6.87
CA SER A 348 -6.79 12.56 5.46
C SER A 348 -6.61 13.78 4.55
N LEU A 349 -7.33 14.88 4.82
CA LEU A 349 -7.13 16.15 4.11
C LEU A 349 -5.75 16.73 4.37
N ASP A 350 -5.27 16.73 5.61
CA ASP A 350 -3.94 17.26 5.94
C ASP A 350 -2.81 16.44 5.30
N TYR A 351 -2.94 15.11 5.25
CA TYR A 351 -2.01 14.25 4.52
C TYR A 351 -2.02 14.53 3.02
N ALA A 352 -3.19 14.59 2.41
CA ALA A 352 -3.33 14.93 1.00
C ALA A 352 -2.73 16.30 0.69
N LYS A 353 -2.99 17.29 1.54
CA LYS A 353 -2.47 18.65 1.41
C LYS A 353 -0.93 18.66 1.48
N GLY A 354 -0.34 18.04 2.50
CA GLY A 354 1.12 17.99 2.64
C GLY A 354 1.80 17.40 1.41
N ILE A 355 1.32 16.23 0.96
CA ILE A 355 1.88 15.54 -0.20
C ILE A 355 1.68 16.35 -1.48
N LEU A 356 0.45 16.80 -1.78
CA LEU A 356 0.17 17.54 -3.01
C LEU A 356 0.94 18.87 -3.10
N PHE A 357 1.17 19.54 -1.97
CA PHE A 357 1.99 20.76 -1.92
C PHE A 357 3.45 20.46 -2.21
N HIS A 358 4.01 19.44 -1.59
CA HIS A 358 5.37 18.99 -1.90
C HIS A 358 5.52 18.67 -3.38
N LEU A 359 4.51 18.04 -3.99
CA LEU A 359 4.51 17.73 -5.42
C LEU A 359 4.50 18.95 -6.35
N ARG A 360 3.99 20.11 -5.91
CA ARG A 360 4.06 21.35 -6.69
C ARG A 360 5.48 21.90 -6.76
N ASP A 361 6.24 21.71 -5.68
CA ASP A 361 7.59 22.22 -5.53
C ASP A 361 8.65 21.23 -6.03
N SER A 362 8.33 19.93 -6.00
CA SER A 362 9.12 18.90 -6.67
C SER A 362 9.07 19.16 -8.17
N GLY A 363 10.21 19.36 -8.81
CA GLY A 363 10.30 19.64 -10.25
C GLY A 363 9.94 18.45 -11.14
N LEU A 364 8.96 17.64 -10.77
CA LEU A 364 8.39 16.50 -11.49
C LEU A 364 7.41 16.92 -12.58
#